data_AF-A0A7X9LZE5-F1
#
_entry.id   AF-A0A7X9LZE5-F1
#
_cell.length_a   1.000
_cell.length_b   1.000
_cell.length_c   1.000
_cell.angle_alpha   90.00
_cell.angle_beta   90.00
_cell.angle_gamma   90.00
#
_symmetry.space_group_name_H-M   'P 1'
#
loop_
_entity.id
_entity.type
_entity.pdbx_description
1 polymer ?
#
loop_
_entity_poly.entity_id
_entity_poly.type
_entity_poly.pdbx_seq_one_letter_code
_entity_poly.pdbx_strand_id
1 'polypeptide(L)'
;MKKMLVVFFILLIAGFMAGCNLFENSNQTTSDKNNNQAPTKTSDNKSKSDTKKQVDNEKDKNNNLSEIEAYFPMKKNTRYIYEGSGNEFASFDIYNDYIDEKKLQQRFNNGGTVMAYVIEIKNGQLVKVYSRGEVYYRENLLKETGDTEVLLKEPLSKGTQWTLADSRVRTITATDASVTTPTGTYKAIEVTTEDKEGKSLEYYAPNMGLIKSVFVMNGSEVSSSLAKVEENVPLIQQIRFYYPNIDDDKLYYKDRDVRFFTNDITRKVLAEEYKKAENNEVVFTKNTTINSLYLNKDQQVYIDLNKEFINEMSAGAAFEGKILQSIVNTFGGYYQADRVYLTINNTPYESGHISKQKGEYFIVNTENAVKLP
;
A
#
# COMPACT_ATOMS: atom_id res chain seq x y z
N MET A 1 -15.16 27.43 -39.57
CA MET A 1 -15.47 27.47 -38.12
C MET A 1 -16.22 26.21 -37.73
N LYS A 2 -15.52 25.25 -37.12
CA LYS A 2 -16.05 24.24 -36.20
C LYS A 2 -14.82 23.58 -35.56
N LYS A 3 -14.67 23.77 -34.26
CA LYS A 3 -13.55 23.31 -33.44
C LYS A 3 -13.65 21.79 -33.33
N MET A 4 -12.67 21.05 -33.84
CA MET A 4 -12.44 19.66 -33.41
C MET A 4 -11.48 19.72 -32.23
N LEU A 5 -12.00 19.35 -31.07
CA LEU A 5 -11.25 19.10 -29.86
C LEU A 5 -10.48 17.79 -30.09
N VAL A 6 -9.17 17.88 -30.36
CA VAL A 6 -8.28 16.71 -30.37
C VAL A 6 -7.86 16.49 -28.93
N VAL A 7 -8.49 15.53 -28.27
CA VAL A 7 -8.07 15.02 -26.96
C VAL A 7 -6.78 14.22 -27.18
N PHE A 8 -5.65 14.76 -26.73
CA PHE A 8 -4.39 14.03 -26.70
C PHE A 8 -4.44 12.99 -25.57
N PHE A 9 -4.41 11.73 -25.96
CA PHE A 9 -4.20 10.58 -25.08
C PHE A 9 -2.68 10.49 -24.84
N ILE A 10 -2.20 10.93 -23.67
CA ILE A 10 -0.84 10.60 -23.19
C ILE A 10 -1.02 9.76 -21.93
N LEU A 11 -1.31 8.48 -22.18
CA LEU A 11 -1.41 7.42 -21.19
C LEU A 11 -0.05 6.71 -21.16
N LEU A 12 1.00 7.44 -20.78
CA LEU A 12 2.39 6.94 -20.84
C LEU A 12 3.20 7.21 -19.56
N ILE A 13 2.51 7.31 -18.42
CA ILE A 13 3.12 7.14 -17.09
C ILE A 13 2.39 6.05 -16.26
N ALA A 14 1.32 5.45 -16.80
CA ALA A 14 0.64 4.29 -16.22
C ALA A 14 0.50 3.20 -17.29
N GLY A 15 1.50 2.33 -17.42
CA GLY A 15 1.43 1.21 -18.34
C GLY A 15 2.45 0.16 -18.01
N PHE A 16 2.03 -0.89 -17.30
CA PHE A 16 2.12 -2.28 -17.76
C PHE A 16 1.24 -3.15 -16.86
N MET A 17 -0.03 -3.30 -17.25
CA MET A 17 -0.86 -4.43 -16.88
C MET A 17 -1.45 -5.00 -18.17
N ALA A 18 -0.88 -6.12 -18.64
CA ALA A 18 -1.52 -7.15 -19.45
C ALA A 18 -0.49 -8.25 -19.77
N GLY A 19 -0.35 -9.22 -18.89
CA GLY A 19 0.32 -10.49 -19.21
C GLY A 19 -0.69 -11.47 -19.79
N CYS A 20 -0.68 -11.68 -21.10
CA CYS A 20 -1.36 -12.81 -21.73
C CYS A 20 -0.64 -14.12 -21.37
N ASN A 21 -1.34 -15.01 -20.66
CA ASN A 21 -0.93 -16.40 -20.49
C ASN A 21 -1.30 -17.18 -21.75
N LEU A 22 -0.28 -17.73 -22.42
CA LEU A 22 -0.40 -18.84 -23.37
C LEU A 22 0.87 -19.67 -23.22
N PHE A 23 0.78 -20.77 -22.47
CA PHE A 23 1.39 -22.08 -22.77
C PHE A 23 0.94 -23.12 -21.72
N GLU A 24 -0.06 -23.91 -22.11
CA GLU A 24 -0.21 -25.35 -21.81
C GLU A 24 1.02 -26.10 -22.37
N ASN A 25 1.53 -27.26 -21.93
CA ASN A 25 1.10 -28.33 -21.02
C ASN A 25 2.32 -29.28 -20.85
N SER A 26 2.45 -29.98 -19.72
CA SER A 26 2.67 -31.45 -19.67
C SER A 26 3.22 -31.92 -18.31
N ASN A 27 2.56 -32.97 -17.81
CA ASN A 27 2.80 -33.73 -16.59
C ASN A 27 4.17 -34.44 -16.56
N GLN A 28 4.75 -34.62 -15.37
CA GLN A 28 4.94 -35.97 -14.81
C GLN A 28 5.31 -35.97 -13.32
N THR A 29 4.48 -36.68 -12.56
CA THR A 29 4.73 -37.31 -11.26
C THR A 29 5.96 -38.21 -11.26
N THR A 30 6.77 -38.12 -10.21
CA THR A 30 7.31 -39.30 -9.51
C THR A 30 7.38 -39.05 -8.00
N SER A 31 6.89 -40.05 -7.29
CA SER A 31 7.01 -40.28 -5.85
C SER A 31 8.45 -40.57 -5.45
N ASP A 32 8.85 -40.17 -4.24
CA ASP A 32 9.51 -41.12 -3.33
C ASP A 32 9.40 -40.71 -1.85
N LYS A 33 9.24 -41.76 -1.03
CA LYS A 33 8.98 -41.75 0.42
C LYS A 33 10.30 -41.83 1.21
N ASN A 34 10.13 -41.61 2.52
CA ASN A 34 10.95 -42.02 3.68
C ASN A 34 11.96 -40.99 4.20
N ASN A 35 12.18 -40.82 5.50
CA ASN A 35 11.44 -41.12 6.73
C ASN A 35 12.17 -40.36 7.87
N ASN A 36 11.47 -40.17 8.98
CA ASN A 36 11.81 -39.51 10.24
C ASN A 36 13.22 -39.74 10.82
N GLN A 37 13.76 -38.75 11.56
CA GLN A 37 13.75 -38.78 13.04
C GLN A 37 14.38 -37.53 13.70
N ALA A 38 13.75 -37.14 14.81
CA ALA A 38 14.13 -36.06 15.73
C ALA A 38 14.89 -36.63 16.97
N PRO A 39 15.35 -35.79 17.93
CA PRO A 39 16.67 -35.93 18.55
C PRO A 39 16.68 -36.50 19.98
N THR A 40 17.85 -36.94 20.43
CA THR A 40 18.11 -37.43 21.80
C THR A 40 18.96 -36.43 22.59
N LYS A 41 18.52 -36.11 23.82
CA LYS A 41 19.22 -35.37 24.88
C LYS A 41 20.17 -36.29 25.68
N THR A 42 21.26 -35.77 26.27
CA THR A 42 21.75 -35.96 27.67
C THR A 42 22.96 -34.99 27.87
N SER A 43 22.95 -33.98 28.78
CA SER A 43 23.45 -33.93 30.19
C SER A 43 24.88 -34.49 30.37
N ASP A 44 25.85 -33.96 31.12
CA ASP A 44 25.98 -32.93 32.16
C ASP A 44 27.50 -32.72 32.40
N ASN A 45 28.00 -31.53 32.81
CA ASN A 45 28.63 -31.33 34.13
C ASN A 45 29.22 -29.92 34.39
N LYS A 46 29.10 -29.55 35.68
CA LYS A 46 29.50 -28.31 36.39
C LYS A 46 31.01 -28.01 36.40
N SER A 47 31.33 -26.71 36.51
CA SER A 47 32.13 -26.19 37.64
C SER A 47 31.87 -24.69 37.89
N LYS A 48 31.89 -24.30 39.17
CA LYS A 48 31.74 -22.93 39.73
C LYS A 48 33.08 -22.21 39.78
N SER A 49 33.08 -20.86 39.71
CA SER A 49 33.65 -19.97 40.75
C SER A 49 33.72 -18.49 40.31
N ASP A 50 33.07 -17.65 41.11
CA ASP A 50 33.40 -16.28 41.57
C ASP A 50 33.72 -15.10 40.64
N THR A 51 32.74 -14.18 40.61
CA THR A 51 32.80 -12.75 40.97
C THR A 51 33.93 -11.87 40.43
N LYS A 52 33.55 -10.97 39.51
CA LYS A 52 33.94 -9.54 39.56
C LYS A 52 32.91 -8.68 38.84
N LYS A 53 32.30 -7.74 39.58
CA LYS A 53 31.57 -6.60 38.99
C LYS A 53 32.58 -5.74 38.23
N GLN A 54 32.35 -5.56 36.95
CA GLN A 54 32.88 -4.43 36.19
C GLN A 54 31.73 -3.81 35.41
N VAL A 55 31.57 -2.52 35.64
CA VAL A 55 30.67 -1.61 34.93
C VAL A 55 31.26 -1.45 33.54
N ASP A 56 30.61 -2.02 32.52
CA ASP A 56 30.97 -1.77 31.13
C ASP A 56 29.99 -0.79 30.49
N ASN A 57 30.61 0.25 29.94
CA ASN A 57 30.01 1.29 29.14
C ASN A 57 29.37 0.69 27.89
N GLU A 58 28.05 0.78 27.76
CA GLU A 58 27.40 0.74 26.44
C GLU A 58 27.74 2.04 25.70
N LYS A 59 28.87 2.03 24.98
CA LYS A 59 29.10 2.91 23.85
C LYS A 59 29.19 2.09 22.57
N ASP A 60 28.42 2.57 21.60
CA ASP A 60 28.58 2.39 20.16
C ASP A 60 28.28 1.00 19.60
N LYS A 61 26.98 0.71 19.47
CA LYS A 61 26.50 0.00 18.28
C LYS A 61 26.82 0.88 17.07
N ASN A 62 27.97 0.63 16.47
CA ASN A 62 28.37 1.18 15.18
C ASN A 62 27.39 0.66 14.12
N ASN A 63 26.26 1.37 13.94
CA ASN A 63 25.31 1.11 12.86
C ASN A 63 25.96 1.54 11.54
N ASN A 64 26.76 0.67 10.95
CA ASN A 64 27.16 0.79 9.55
C ASN A 64 25.92 0.54 8.69
N LEU A 65 25.09 1.57 8.54
CA LEU A 65 24.05 1.64 7.50
C LEU A 65 24.71 1.40 6.14
N SER A 66 24.06 0.65 5.26
CA SER A 66 24.54 0.57 3.87
C SER A 66 24.49 1.96 3.22
N GLU A 67 25.27 2.20 2.17
CA GLU A 67 25.27 3.52 1.51
C GLU A 67 23.87 3.86 0.99
N ILE A 68 23.13 2.86 0.48
CA ILE A 68 21.73 3.02 0.09
C ILE A 68 20.84 3.51 1.24
N GLU A 69 20.98 2.95 2.45
CA GLU A 69 20.15 3.31 3.61
C GLU A 69 20.40 4.76 4.06
N ALA A 70 21.62 5.28 3.85
CA ALA A 70 21.95 6.67 4.11
C ALA A 70 21.25 7.64 3.13
N TYR A 71 20.93 7.21 1.90
CA TYR A 71 20.17 8.00 0.94
C TYR A 71 18.67 7.82 1.07
N PHE A 72 18.19 6.62 1.40
CA PHE A 72 16.77 6.29 1.43
C PHE A 72 16.33 5.77 2.81
N PRO A 73 16.20 6.66 3.82
CA PRO A 73 15.74 6.26 5.14
C PRO A 73 14.25 5.89 5.12
N MET A 74 13.90 4.72 5.65
CA MET A 74 12.51 4.27 5.76
C MET A 74 11.81 4.93 6.95
N LYS A 75 11.37 6.18 6.74
CA LYS A 75 10.70 6.99 7.78
C LYS A 75 9.23 6.62 7.92
N LYS A 76 8.77 6.34 9.15
CA LYS A 76 7.33 6.18 9.46
C LYS A 76 6.61 7.53 9.42
N ASN A 77 5.30 7.52 9.20
CA ASN A 77 4.39 8.66 9.34
C ASN A 77 4.87 9.90 8.58
N THR A 78 5.38 9.69 7.36
CA THR A 78 6.00 10.74 6.56
C THR A 78 5.23 10.92 5.27
N ARG A 79 4.96 12.18 4.92
CA ARG A 79 4.44 12.60 3.62
C ARG A 79 5.49 13.43 2.90
N TYR A 80 5.74 13.12 1.64
CA TYR A 80 6.57 13.91 0.74
C TYR A 80 5.66 14.55 -0.30
N ILE A 81 5.84 15.84 -0.55
CA ILE A 81 5.04 16.62 -1.50
C ILE A 81 5.98 17.11 -2.58
N TYR A 82 5.66 16.85 -3.84
CA TYR A 82 6.44 17.26 -4.99
C TYR A 82 5.63 18.22 -5.86
N GLU A 83 6.20 19.38 -6.14
CA GLU A 83 5.66 20.28 -7.15
C GLU A 83 6.11 19.84 -8.54
N GLY A 84 5.22 19.93 -9.51
CA GLY A 84 5.45 19.51 -10.88
C GLY A 84 5.38 20.63 -11.90
N SER A 85 6.09 20.46 -13.00
CA SER A 85 6.05 21.32 -14.18
C SER A 85 6.00 20.49 -15.47
N GLY A 86 5.45 21.07 -16.53
CA GLY A 86 5.35 20.45 -17.87
C GLY A 86 4.03 19.76 -18.17
N ASN A 87 3.37 19.12 -17.19
CA ASN A 87 2.02 18.57 -17.32
C ASN A 87 1.27 18.49 -15.98
N GLU A 88 -0.02 18.15 -16.04
CA GLU A 88 -0.93 18.06 -14.89
C GLU A 88 -0.63 16.91 -13.92
N PHE A 89 0.12 15.89 -14.35
CA PHE A 89 0.48 14.70 -13.57
C PHE A 89 1.90 14.77 -12.98
N ALA A 90 2.59 15.90 -13.17
CA ALA A 90 3.96 16.09 -12.72
C ALA A 90 4.05 16.36 -11.21
N SER A 91 2.99 16.88 -10.60
CA SER A 91 2.91 17.05 -9.15
C SER A 91 2.43 15.76 -8.51
N PHE A 92 3.01 15.37 -7.38
CA PHE A 92 2.55 14.17 -6.67
C PHE A 92 2.91 14.21 -5.20
N ASP A 93 2.17 13.42 -4.42
CA ASP A 93 2.45 13.17 -3.02
C ASP A 93 2.79 11.70 -2.79
N ILE A 94 3.67 11.46 -1.82
CA ILE A 94 4.04 10.13 -1.36
C ILE A 94 3.75 9.99 0.14
N TYR A 95 3.01 8.95 0.52
CA TYR A 95 2.86 8.51 1.91
C TYR A 95 3.54 7.16 2.13
N ASN A 96 4.16 6.97 3.29
CA ASN A 96 4.74 5.69 3.70
C ASN A 96 3.68 4.85 4.44
N ASP A 97 2.97 3.97 3.72
CA ASP A 97 1.84 3.21 4.24
C ASP A 97 2.26 2.06 5.19
N TYR A 98 3.27 1.28 4.81
CA TYR A 98 3.77 0.14 5.60
C TYR A 98 5.29 0.02 5.52
N ILE A 99 5.93 -0.40 6.60
CA ILE A 99 7.36 -0.64 6.71
C ILE A 99 7.59 -1.93 7.48
N ASP A 100 8.43 -2.82 6.93
CA ASP A 100 8.91 -4.01 7.60
C ASP A 100 10.38 -4.22 7.25
N GLU A 101 11.25 -4.12 8.26
CA GLU A 101 12.71 -4.19 8.11
C GLU A 101 13.26 -3.31 6.97
N LYS A 102 13.67 -3.94 5.86
CA LYS A 102 14.24 -3.31 4.67
C LYS A 102 13.23 -3.14 3.53
N LYS A 103 11.93 -3.27 3.82
CA LYS A 103 10.84 -3.03 2.87
C LYS A 103 9.97 -1.87 3.30
N LEU A 104 9.61 -1.04 2.34
CA LEU A 104 8.71 0.10 2.47
C LEU A 104 7.64 0.02 1.38
N GLN A 105 6.38 0.14 1.78
CA GLN A 105 5.28 0.40 0.87
C GLN A 105 4.98 1.90 0.84
N GLN A 106 5.06 2.49 -0.35
CA GLN A 106 4.70 3.86 -0.62
C GLN A 106 3.39 3.94 -1.38
N ARG A 107 2.52 4.86 -0.96
CA ARG A 107 1.36 5.33 -1.72
C ARG A 107 1.77 6.57 -2.48
N PHE A 108 1.75 6.50 -3.81
CA PHE A 108 2.07 7.60 -4.71
C PHE A 108 0.77 8.10 -5.34
N ASN A 109 0.49 9.40 -5.25
CA ASN A 109 -0.71 10.02 -5.81
C ASN A 109 -0.32 11.26 -6.61
N ASN A 110 -0.60 11.25 -7.92
CA ASN A 110 -0.30 12.36 -8.83
C ASN A 110 -1.56 13.15 -9.26
N GLY A 111 -2.67 12.99 -8.54
CA GLY A 111 -3.96 13.59 -8.87
C GLY A 111 -4.72 12.90 -10.01
N GLY A 112 -4.05 12.10 -10.85
CA GLY A 112 -4.67 11.28 -11.89
C GLY A 112 -4.98 9.85 -11.43
N THR A 113 -4.06 9.23 -10.68
CA THR A 113 -4.22 7.88 -10.13
C THR A 113 -3.48 7.75 -8.80
N VAL A 114 -3.77 6.67 -8.08
CA VAL A 114 -3.05 6.28 -6.88
C VAL A 114 -2.35 4.94 -7.11
N MET A 115 -1.04 4.94 -6.95
CA MET A 115 -0.17 3.78 -7.08
C MET A 115 0.28 3.30 -5.70
N ALA A 116 0.42 1.99 -5.53
CA ALA A 116 1.17 1.39 -4.44
C ALA A 116 2.49 0.86 -4.98
N TYR A 117 3.60 1.24 -4.36
CA TYR A 117 4.95 0.73 -4.66
C TYR A 117 5.51 0.03 -3.44
N VAL A 118 6.10 -1.15 -3.62
CA VAL A 118 6.91 -1.80 -2.59
C VAL A 118 8.37 -1.67 -2.98
N ILE A 119 9.15 -1.04 -2.11
CA ILE A 119 10.57 -0.76 -2.29
C ILE A 119 11.33 -1.57 -1.25
N GLU A 120 12.37 -2.26 -1.67
CA GLU A 120 13.22 -3.11 -0.85
C GLU A 120 14.68 -2.69 -0.98
N ILE A 121 15.39 -2.57 0.14
CA ILE A 121 16.84 -2.44 0.17
C ILE A 121 17.45 -3.84 0.31
N LYS A 122 18.16 -4.30 -0.72
CA LYS A 122 18.84 -5.60 -0.72
C LYS A 122 20.08 -5.56 -1.60
N ASN A 123 21.14 -6.29 -1.20
CA ASN A 123 22.34 -6.49 -2.01
C ASN A 123 22.99 -5.18 -2.52
N GLY A 124 23.01 -4.12 -1.71
CA GLY A 124 23.53 -2.80 -2.11
C GLY A 124 22.65 -2.08 -3.15
N GLN A 125 21.36 -2.43 -3.24
CA GLN A 125 20.43 -1.85 -4.21
C GLN A 125 19.16 -1.35 -3.52
N LEU A 126 18.63 -0.24 -4.02
CA LEU A 126 17.25 0.19 -3.80
C LEU A 126 16.40 -0.34 -4.96
N VAL A 127 15.47 -1.24 -4.68
CA VAL A 127 14.71 -1.95 -5.71
C VAL A 127 13.21 -1.76 -5.48
N LYS A 128 12.49 -1.26 -6.47
CA LYS A 128 11.02 -1.40 -6.50
C LYS A 128 10.72 -2.84 -6.89
N VAL A 129 10.12 -3.61 -5.98
CA VAL A 129 9.88 -5.07 -6.16
C VAL A 129 8.42 -5.41 -6.47
N TYR A 130 7.53 -4.43 -6.34
CA TYR A 130 6.13 -4.55 -6.70
C TYR A 130 5.55 -3.17 -6.99
N SER A 131 4.61 -3.11 -7.92
CA SER A 131 3.77 -1.94 -8.15
C SER A 131 2.35 -2.36 -8.51
N ARG A 132 1.37 -1.62 -8.03
CA ARG A 132 -0.04 -1.77 -8.42
C ARG A 132 -0.66 -0.39 -8.61
N GLY A 133 -1.34 -0.20 -9.72
CA GLY A 133 -2.12 1.01 -9.99
C GLY A 133 -3.57 0.90 -9.55
N GLU A 134 -4.27 2.04 -9.57
CA GLU A 134 -5.67 2.16 -9.17
C GLU A 134 -5.93 1.66 -7.73
N VAL A 135 -4.99 1.91 -6.81
CA VAL A 135 -5.06 1.46 -5.41
C VAL A 135 -5.59 2.58 -4.52
N TYR A 136 -6.89 2.84 -4.61
CA TYR A 136 -7.57 3.90 -3.83
C TYR A 136 -7.86 3.51 -2.38
N TYR A 137 -7.82 2.21 -2.07
CA TYR A 137 -7.89 1.67 -0.72
C TYR A 137 -6.49 1.47 -0.12
N ARG A 138 -6.43 1.08 1.15
CA ARG A 138 -5.18 0.77 1.87
C ARG A 138 -5.09 -0.69 2.30
N GLU A 139 -4.16 -1.41 1.70
CA GLU A 139 -3.79 -2.79 2.06
C GLU A 139 -2.28 -2.94 2.21
N ASN A 140 -1.86 -3.90 3.03
CA ASN A 140 -0.46 -4.24 3.19
C ASN A 140 -0.02 -5.20 2.07
N LEU A 141 0.76 -4.68 1.13
CA LEU A 141 1.26 -5.34 -0.06
C LEU A 141 2.76 -5.68 0.08
N LEU A 142 3.38 -5.52 1.26
CA LEU A 142 4.83 -5.77 1.46
C LEU A 142 5.27 -7.20 1.09
N LYS A 143 4.33 -8.15 1.09
CA LYS A 143 4.56 -9.56 0.71
C LYS A 143 4.30 -9.85 -0.76
N GLU A 144 3.70 -8.93 -1.49
CA GLU A 144 3.48 -9.07 -2.93
C GLU A 144 4.80 -8.94 -3.69
N THR A 145 4.84 -9.59 -4.86
CA THR A 145 5.98 -9.60 -5.76
C THR A 145 5.49 -9.35 -7.17
N GLY A 146 6.24 -8.59 -7.95
CA GLY A 146 5.93 -8.33 -9.35
C GLY A 146 7.17 -7.92 -10.11
N ASP A 147 6.98 -7.10 -11.15
CA ASP A 147 8.08 -6.58 -11.93
C ASP A 147 9.02 -5.74 -11.06
N THR A 148 10.31 -6.01 -11.21
CA THR A 148 11.35 -5.37 -10.40
C THR A 148 12.06 -4.28 -11.18
N GLU A 149 12.34 -3.16 -10.53
CA GLU A 149 13.13 -2.06 -11.08
C GLU A 149 14.17 -1.60 -10.06
N VAL A 150 15.44 -1.60 -10.46
CA VAL A 150 16.53 -1.09 -9.63
C VAL A 150 16.58 0.44 -9.77
N LEU A 151 16.32 1.14 -8.67
CA LEU A 151 16.25 2.61 -8.62
C LEU A 151 17.64 3.23 -8.38
N LEU A 152 18.40 2.65 -7.46
CA LEU A 152 19.76 3.07 -7.07
C LEU A 152 20.62 1.83 -6.76
N LYS A 153 21.91 1.85 -7.10
CA LYS A 153 22.81 0.69 -6.98
C LYS A 153 24.21 1.09 -6.54
N GLU A 154 24.75 0.37 -5.56
CA GLU A 154 26.14 0.45 -5.14
C GLU A 154 27.11 -0.15 -6.18
N PRO A 155 28.35 0.38 -6.27
CA PRO A 155 28.88 1.51 -5.49
C PRO A 155 28.25 2.84 -5.92
N LEU A 156 28.01 3.76 -4.98
CA LEU A 156 27.46 5.09 -5.27
C LEU A 156 28.52 6.04 -5.86
N SER A 157 29.10 5.62 -6.98
CA SER A 157 30.18 6.29 -7.70
C SER A 157 29.79 6.64 -9.12
N LYS A 158 30.32 7.75 -9.64
CA LYS A 158 30.14 8.13 -11.05
C LYS A 158 30.62 7.01 -11.97
N GLY A 159 29.79 6.65 -12.94
CA GLY A 159 30.04 5.57 -13.90
C GLY A 159 29.48 4.21 -13.49
N THR A 160 28.90 4.05 -12.29
CA THR A 160 28.16 2.83 -11.94
C THR A 160 26.94 2.69 -12.84
N GLN A 161 26.74 1.51 -13.44
CA GLN A 161 25.67 1.23 -14.40
C GLN A 161 24.91 -0.05 -14.07
N TRP A 162 23.64 -0.09 -14.49
CA TRP A 162 22.84 -1.31 -14.51
C TRP A 162 21.80 -1.28 -15.62
N THR A 163 21.45 -2.46 -16.11
CA THR A 163 20.44 -2.64 -17.15
C THR A 163 19.09 -2.92 -16.50
N LEU A 164 18.05 -2.23 -16.95
CA LEU A 164 16.66 -2.46 -16.57
C LEU A 164 16.08 -3.66 -17.35
N ALA A 165 14.92 -4.15 -16.92
CA ALA A 165 14.24 -5.26 -17.59
C ALA A 165 13.88 -4.96 -19.06
N ASP A 166 13.64 -3.69 -19.38
CA ASP A 166 13.37 -3.20 -20.75
C ASP A 166 14.64 -2.92 -21.57
N SER A 167 15.81 -3.39 -21.10
CA SER A 167 17.13 -3.21 -21.72
C SER A 167 17.70 -1.79 -21.68
N ARG A 168 16.98 -0.79 -21.15
CA ARG A 168 17.57 0.54 -20.94
C ARG A 168 18.67 0.50 -19.89
N VAL A 169 19.67 1.36 -20.03
CA VAL A 169 20.81 1.44 -19.10
C VAL A 169 20.65 2.66 -18.21
N ARG A 170 20.63 2.45 -16.89
CA ARG A 170 20.74 3.50 -15.89
C ARG A 170 22.21 3.68 -15.50
N THR A 171 22.63 4.94 -15.34
CA THR A 171 24.01 5.31 -14.97
C THR A 171 24.00 6.34 -13.86
N ILE A 172 24.86 6.20 -12.84
CA ILE A 172 25.21 7.30 -11.94
C ILE A 172 26.12 8.27 -12.71
N THR A 173 25.60 9.42 -13.12
CA THR A 173 26.33 10.42 -13.92
C THR A 173 27.03 11.48 -13.08
N ALA A 174 26.57 11.70 -11.85
CA ALA A 174 27.23 12.54 -10.85
C ALA A 174 26.92 12.05 -9.42
N THR A 175 27.82 12.35 -8.48
CA THR A 175 27.64 12.02 -7.05
C THR A 175 27.52 13.25 -6.14
N ASP A 176 27.74 14.43 -6.70
CA ASP A 176 27.77 15.72 -6.00
C ASP A 176 27.06 16.82 -6.83
N ALA A 177 26.01 16.42 -7.56
CA ALA A 177 25.21 17.33 -8.36
C ALA A 177 24.52 18.35 -7.44
N SER A 178 24.69 19.64 -7.73
CA SER A 178 24.05 20.71 -6.98
C SER A 178 22.63 20.91 -7.49
N VAL A 179 21.63 20.48 -6.72
CA VAL A 179 20.21 20.51 -7.10
C VAL A 179 19.43 21.36 -6.13
N THR A 180 18.70 22.35 -6.65
CA THR A 180 17.79 23.18 -5.84
C THR A 180 16.35 22.68 -6.00
N THR A 181 15.67 22.54 -4.88
CA THR A 181 14.22 22.30 -4.76
C THR A 181 13.65 23.34 -3.78
N PRO A 182 12.32 23.45 -3.62
CA PRO A 182 11.76 24.37 -2.63
C PRO A 182 12.17 24.07 -1.18
N THR A 183 12.60 22.84 -0.88
CA THR A 183 13.11 22.48 0.46
C THR A 183 14.57 22.87 0.69
N GLY A 184 15.31 23.29 -0.35
CA GLY A 184 16.69 23.75 -0.26
C GLY A 184 17.58 23.30 -1.41
N THR A 185 18.88 23.55 -1.28
CA THR A 185 19.89 23.08 -2.22
C THR A 185 20.62 21.87 -1.64
N TYR A 186 20.74 20.82 -2.44
CA TYR A 186 21.31 19.54 -2.07
C TYR A 186 22.52 19.20 -2.93
N LYS A 187 23.40 18.38 -2.36
CA LYS A 187 24.37 17.59 -3.09
C LYS A 187 23.81 16.19 -3.29
N ALA A 188 23.54 15.82 -4.53
CA ALA A 188 22.78 14.64 -4.88
C ALA A 188 23.54 13.68 -5.81
N ILE A 189 23.20 12.40 -5.71
CA ILE A 189 23.47 11.42 -6.75
C ILE A 189 22.53 11.69 -7.91
N GLU A 190 23.07 11.88 -9.11
CA GLU A 190 22.31 11.98 -10.36
C GLU A 190 22.35 10.63 -11.06
N VAL A 191 21.17 10.05 -11.29
CA VAL A 191 20.97 8.83 -12.07
C VAL A 191 20.33 9.22 -13.40
N THR A 192 20.97 8.86 -14.51
CA THR A 192 20.46 9.13 -15.86
C THR A 192 20.08 7.83 -16.55
N THR A 193 18.92 7.83 -17.22
CA THR A 193 18.52 6.82 -18.21
C THR A 193 18.24 7.54 -19.52
N GLU A 194 18.90 7.16 -20.60
CA GLU A 194 18.76 7.82 -21.91
C GLU A 194 18.70 6.78 -23.03
N ASP A 195 17.78 6.97 -23.96
CA ASP A 195 17.65 6.18 -25.17
C ASP A 195 17.32 7.09 -26.37
N LYS A 196 16.84 6.51 -27.48
CA LYS A 196 16.49 7.26 -28.69
C LYS A 196 15.24 8.11 -28.53
N GLU A 197 14.38 7.77 -27.58
CA GLU A 197 13.06 8.37 -27.38
C GLU A 197 13.12 9.50 -26.36
N GLY A 198 14.00 9.40 -25.36
CA GLY A 198 14.16 10.48 -24.41
C GLY A 198 15.25 10.26 -23.36
N LYS A 199 15.29 11.20 -22.42
CA LYS A 199 16.24 11.24 -21.31
C LYS A 199 15.50 11.46 -20.00
N SER A 200 15.79 10.63 -19.02
CA SER A 200 15.33 10.79 -17.64
C SER A 200 16.51 11.02 -16.71
N LEU A 201 16.34 11.93 -15.75
CA LEU A 201 17.28 12.21 -14.68
C LEU A 201 16.54 12.12 -13.34
N GLU A 202 17.08 11.36 -12.40
CA GLU A 202 16.59 11.24 -11.03
C GLU A 202 17.70 11.67 -10.07
N TYR A 203 17.37 12.50 -9.10
CA TYR A 203 18.33 13.04 -8.14
C TYR A 203 18.01 12.54 -6.73
N TYR A 204 18.96 11.87 -6.10
CA TYR A 204 18.82 11.32 -4.76
C TYR A 204 19.73 12.05 -3.77
N ALA A 205 19.17 12.58 -2.69
CA ALA A 205 19.94 13.26 -1.64
C ALA A 205 20.01 12.45 -0.34
N PRO A 206 21.11 12.58 0.44
CA PRO A 206 21.24 11.92 1.72
C PRO A 206 20.06 12.22 2.65
N ASN A 207 19.56 11.20 3.35
CA ASN A 207 18.44 11.25 4.30
C ASN A 207 17.07 11.69 3.72
N MET A 208 16.97 11.88 2.40
CA MET A 208 15.76 12.41 1.75
C MET A 208 15.18 11.46 0.70
N GLY A 209 16.02 10.64 0.06
CA GLY A 209 15.64 9.82 -1.08
C GLY A 209 15.59 10.65 -2.36
N LEU A 210 14.62 10.37 -3.23
CA LEU A 210 14.38 11.15 -4.44
C LEU A 210 14.03 12.59 -4.05
N ILE A 211 14.71 13.57 -4.63
CA ILE A 211 14.41 14.99 -4.42
C ILE A 211 13.97 15.71 -5.69
N LYS A 212 14.32 15.16 -6.85
CA LYS A 212 13.93 15.71 -8.15
C LYS A 212 13.93 14.62 -9.22
N SER A 213 12.98 14.70 -10.14
CA SER A 213 12.99 13.95 -11.39
C SER A 213 12.78 14.89 -12.57
N VAL A 214 13.41 14.57 -13.69
CA VAL A 214 13.29 15.29 -14.96
C VAL A 214 13.15 14.27 -16.07
N PHE A 215 12.16 14.44 -16.93
CA PHE A 215 11.98 13.66 -18.14
C PHE A 215 11.93 14.60 -19.34
N VAL A 216 12.80 14.36 -20.31
CA VAL A 216 12.92 15.14 -21.54
C VAL A 216 12.62 14.23 -22.72
N MET A 217 11.66 14.64 -23.55
CA MET A 217 11.29 13.93 -24.77
C MET A 217 10.86 14.95 -25.83
N ASN A 218 11.40 14.83 -27.05
CA ASN A 218 11.07 15.71 -28.19
C ASN A 218 11.11 17.21 -27.87
N GLY A 219 12.08 17.66 -27.06
CA GLY A 219 12.23 19.05 -26.65
C GLY A 219 11.23 19.54 -25.59
N SER A 220 10.32 18.68 -25.13
CA SER A 220 9.45 18.93 -23.98
C SER A 220 10.10 18.38 -22.71
N GLU A 221 9.95 19.11 -21.61
CA GLU A 221 10.44 18.72 -20.29
C GLU A 221 9.27 18.62 -19.30
N VAL A 222 9.24 17.53 -18.57
CA VAL A 222 8.37 17.32 -17.41
C VAL A 222 9.28 17.11 -16.20
N SER A 223 9.02 17.81 -15.11
CA SER A 223 9.84 17.67 -13.90
C SER A 223 9.01 17.74 -12.63
N SER A 224 9.55 17.12 -11.59
CA SER A 224 8.97 17.10 -10.24
C SER A 224 10.07 17.41 -9.23
N SER A 225 9.83 18.33 -8.30
CA SER A 225 10.81 18.75 -7.29
C SER A 225 10.21 18.67 -5.89
N LEU A 226 10.98 18.16 -4.93
CA LEU A 226 10.52 18.00 -3.56
C LEU A 226 10.25 19.35 -2.91
N ALA A 227 8.97 19.64 -2.68
CA ALA A 227 8.48 20.89 -2.18
C ALA A 227 8.33 20.91 -0.65
N LYS A 228 7.97 19.78 -0.05
CA LYS A 228 7.79 19.65 1.40
C LYS A 228 7.99 18.22 1.88
N VAL A 229 8.48 18.09 3.12
CA VAL A 229 8.44 16.84 3.89
C VAL A 229 7.69 17.11 5.19
N GLU A 230 6.63 16.36 5.42
CA GLU A 230 5.85 16.41 6.66
C GLU A 230 6.11 15.12 7.43
N GLU A 231 6.69 15.22 8.63
CA GLU A 231 6.94 14.08 9.51
C GLU A 231 5.88 14.00 10.61
N ASN A 232 5.66 12.79 11.14
CA ASN A 232 4.66 12.48 12.16
C ASN A 232 3.21 12.81 11.75
N VAL A 233 2.90 12.69 10.47
CA VAL A 233 1.55 12.90 9.92
C VAL A 233 0.91 11.57 9.50
N PRO A 234 -0.40 11.40 9.72
CA PRO A 234 -1.14 10.25 9.18
C PRO A 234 -1.52 10.50 7.72
N LEU A 235 -1.75 9.41 6.98
CA LEU A 235 -2.62 9.45 5.80
C LEU A 235 -4.05 9.72 6.27
N ILE A 236 -4.73 10.68 5.64
CA ILE A 236 -6.15 10.95 5.88
C ILE A 236 -6.93 10.51 4.64
N GLN A 237 -7.88 9.60 4.83
CA GLN A 237 -8.81 9.17 3.77
C GLN A 237 -10.23 9.51 4.18
N GLN A 238 -10.98 10.15 3.28
CA GLN A 238 -12.41 10.32 3.45
C GLN A 238 -13.12 9.00 3.09
N ILE A 239 -13.74 8.37 4.07
CA ILE A 239 -14.41 7.06 3.92
C ILE A 239 -15.89 7.22 4.25
N ARG A 240 -16.74 6.66 3.39
CA ARG A 240 -18.19 6.67 3.56
C ARG A 240 -18.66 5.46 4.33
N PHE A 241 -19.29 5.70 5.48
CA PHE A 241 -19.93 4.68 6.31
C PHE A 241 -21.44 4.77 6.18
N TYR A 242 -22.10 3.63 5.96
CA TYR A 242 -23.55 3.54 5.83
C TYR A 242 -24.20 3.07 7.12
N TYR A 243 -25.42 3.50 7.40
CA TYR A 243 -26.19 3.17 8.59
C TYR A 243 -27.65 2.87 8.20
N PRO A 244 -28.30 1.88 8.82
CA PRO A 244 -29.74 1.68 8.65
C PRO A 244 -30.51 2.82 9.34
N ASN A 245 -31.76 3.02 8.95
CA ASN A 245 -32.72 3.82 9.70
C ASN A 245 -34.00 3.02 9.89
N ILE A 246 -34.42 2.88 11.13
CA ILE A 246 -35.59 2.07 11.49
C ILE A 246 -36.94 2.71 11.09
N ASP A 247 -36.99 4.03 10.94
CA ASP A 247 -38.23 4.79 10.78
C ASP A 247 -38.68 4.93 9.32
N ASP A 248 -37.76 4.99 8.36
CA ASP A 248 -38.09 5.34 6.96
C ASP A 248 -37.57 4.36 5.89
N ASP A 249 -37.10 3.17 6.31
CA ASP A 249 -36.59 2.09 5.46
C ASP A 249 -35.41 2.49 4.55
N LYS A 250 -34.75 3.63 4.79
CA LYS A 250 -33.59 4.07 4.01
C LYS A 250 -32.28 3.72 4.67
N LEU A 251 -31.23 3.74 3.84
CA LEU A 251 -29.86 3.81 4.34
C LEU A 251 -29.42 5.26 4.38
N TYR A 252 -28.69 5.59 5.43
CA TYR A 252 -28.04 6.87 5.59
C TYR A 252 -26.54 6.67 5.46
N TYR A 253 -25.80 7.72 5.11
CA TYR A 253 -24.35 7.64 5.08
C TYR A 253 -23.68 8.89 5.62
N LYS A 254 -22.47 8.72 6.14
CA LYS A 254 -21.60 9.81 6.55
C LYS A 254 -20.19 9.58 6.04
N ASP A 255 -19.65 10.63 5.42
CA ASP A 255 -18.25 10.67 5.03
C ASP A 255 -17.42 11.08 6.26
N ARG A 256 -16.42 10.29 6.62
CA ARG A 256 -15.55 10.53 7.79
C ARG A 256 -14.08 10.56 7.36
N ASP A 257 -13.33 11.49 7.95
CA ASP A 257 -11.88 11.54 7.80
C ASP A 257 -11.23 10.48 8.70
N VAL A 258 -10.79 9.38 8.08
CA VAL A 258 -10.12 8.28 8.75
C VAL A 258 -8.62 8.45 8.65
N ARG A 259 -7.93 8.32 9.80
CA ARG A 259 -6.48 8.52 9.92
C ARG A 259 -5.76 7.18 9.97
N PHE A 260 -4.72 7.03 9.16
CA PHE A 260 -3.83 5.88 9.15
C PHE A 260 -2.39 6.31 9.34
N PHE A 261 -1.76 5.83 10.41
CA PHE A 261 -0.32 5.88 10.59
C PHE A 261 0.36 4.68 9.91
N THR A 262 1.66 4.78 9.67
CA THR A 262 2.44 3.69 9.06
C THR A 262 2.27 2.41 9.89
N ASN A 263 2.02 1.29 9.21
CA ASN A 263 1.73 -0.03 9.81
C ASN A 263 0.39 -0.18 10.54
N ASP A 264 -0.47 0.82 10.55
CA ASP A 264 -1.83 0.63 11.06
C ASP A 264 -2.52 -0.50 10.28
N ILE A 265 -3.24 -1.36 10.98
CA ILE A 265 -3.93 -2.48 10.33
C ILE A 265 -5.30 -1.98 9.89
N THR A 266 -5.49 -1.81 8.57
CA THR A 266 -6.66 -1.16 7.95
C THR A 266 -7.97 -1.65 8.56
N ARG A 267 -8.22 -2.97 8.57
CA ARG A 267 -9.47 -3.53 9.11
C ARG A 267 -9.74 -3.18 10.58
N LYS A 268 -8.70 -3.00 11.40
CA LYS A 268 -8.88 -2.59 12.81
C LYS A 268 -9.31 -1.13 12.88
N VAL A 269 -8.62 -0.25 12.16
CA VAL A 269 -8.97 1.17 12.10
C VAL A 269 -10.41 1.34 11.59
N LEU A 270 -10.77 0.67 10.50
CA LEU A 270 -12.12 0.74 9.95
C LEU A 270 -13.18 0.16 10.90
N ALA A 271 -12.89 -0.94 11.60
CA ALA A 271 -13.80 -1.48 12.60
C ALA A 271 -14.05 -0.49 13.74
N GLU A 272 -12.99 0.12 14.28
CA GLU A 272 -13.12 1.11 15.36
C GLU A 272 -13.83 2.38 14.89
N GLU A 273 -13.61 2.83 13.65
CA GLU A 273 -14.37 3.93 13.08
C GLU A 273 -15.85 3.59 12.92
N TYR A 274 -16.18 2.37 12.51
CA TYR A 274 -17.57 1.97 12.27
C TYR A 274 -18.35 1.66 13.55
N LYS A 275 -17.67 1.39 14.66
CA LYS A 275 -18.28 1.27 16.00
C LYS A 275 -18.85 2.59 16.53
N LYS A 276 -18.41 3.73 15.99
CA LYS A 276 -18.92 5.04 16.39
C LYS A 276 -20.34 5.20 15.84
N ALA A 277 -21.32 5.06 16.73
CA ALA A 277 -22.74 5.21 16.44
C ALA A 277 -23.02 6.54 15.73
N GLU A 278 -24.00 6.52 14.85
CA GLU A 278 -24.44 7.71 14.13
C GLU A 278 -25.97 7.78 14.17
N ASN A 279 -26.53 8.91 14.61
CA ASN A 279 -27.98 9.06 14.81
C ASN A 279 -28.62 7.95 15.67
N ASN A 280 -27.90 7.46 16.69
CA ASN A 280 -28.26 6.30 17.54
C ASN A 280 -28.29 4.94 16.83
N GLU A 281 -27.93 4.88 15.56
CA GLU A 281 -27.88 3.64 14.78
C GLU A 281 -26.49 3.00 14.90
N VAL A 282 -26.49 1.69 15.14
CA VAL A 282 -25.28 0.90 15.41
C VAL A 282 -25.21 -0.25 14.42
N VAL A 283 -24.17 -0.24 13.57
CA VAL A 283 -23.86 -1.36 12.66
C VAL A 283 -22.87 -2.32 13.32
N PHE A 284 -21.77 -1.79 13.84
CA PHE A 284 -20.81 -2.56 14.62
C PHE A 284 -20.95 -2.26 16.10
N THR A 285 -21.17 -3.31 16.89
CA THR A 285 -21.15 -3.21 18.35
C THR A 285 -19.72 -3.09 18.86
N LYS A 286 -19.56 -2.73 20.15
CA LYS A 286 -18.24 -2.66 20.81
C LYS A 286 -17.40 -3.93 20.64
N ASN A 287 -18.06 -5.10 20.60
CA ASN A 287 -17.43 -6.42 20.55
C ASN A 287 -17.30 -6.96 19.13
N THR A 288 -17.90 -6.29 18.14
CA THR A 288 -17.72 -6.65 16.72
C THR A 288 -16.27 -6.40 16.30
N THR A 289 -15.65 -7.36 15.64
CA THR A 289 -14.31 -7.23 15.07
C THR A 289 -14.29 -7.74 13.64
N ILE A 290 -13.49 -7.09 12.79
CA ILE A 290 -13.17 -7.60 11.46
C ILE A 290 -11.93 -8.50 11.57
N ASN A 291 -12.11 -9.80 11.43
CA ASN A 291 -11.06 -10.81 11.45
C ASN A 291 -10.16 -10.69 10.20
N SER A 292 -10.79 -10.55 9.02
CA SER A 292 -10.12 -10.33 7.74
C SER A 292 -10.92 -9.38 6.85
N LEU A 293 -10.21 -8.60 6.03
CA LEU A 293 -10.80 -7.69 5.06
C LEU A 293 -9.80 -7.51 3.92
N TYR A 294 -10.19 -7.84 2.70
CA TYR A 294 -9.32 -7.70 1.55
C TYR A 294 -10.10 -7.65 0.23
N LEU A 295 -9.48 -7.05 -0.80
CA LEU A 295 -9.89 -7.17 -2.19
C LEU A 295 -9.19 -8.39 -2.81
N ASN A 296 -9.96 -9.40 -3.20
CA ASN A 296 -9.43 -10.61 -3.77
C ASN A 296 -9.08 -10.43 -5.27
N LYS A 297 -8.40 -11.41 -5.86
CA LYS A 297 -8.01 -11.41 -7.29
C LYS A 297 -9.20 -11.39 -8.26
N ASP A 298 -10.38 -11.77 -7.80
CA ASP A 298 -11.66 -11.66 -8.53
C ASP A 298 -12.25 -10.23 -8.51
N GLN A 299 -11.52 -9.27 -7.93
CA GLN A 299 -11.92 -7.88 -7.73
C GLN A 299 -13.17 -7.73 -6.87
N GLN A 300 -13.42 -8.69 -5.97
CA GLN A 300 -14.53 -8.64 -5.00
C GLN A 300 -13.98 -8.54 -3.57
N VAL A 301 -14.79 -7.95 -2.68
CA VAL A 301 -14.41 -7.77 -1.28
C VAL A 301 -14.75 -9.00 -0.49
N TYR A 302 -13.81 -9.44 0.34
CA TYR A 302 -14.02 -10.50 1.31
C TYR A 302 -13.87 -9.89 2.69
N ILE A 303 -14.89 -10.06 3.51
CA ILE A 303 -14.92 -9.58 4.89
C ILE A 303 -15.33 -10.73 5.81
N ASP A 304 -14.50 -10.99 6.81
CA ASP A 304 -14.81 -11.94 7.88
C ASP A 304 -15.01 -11.17 9.20
N LEU A 305 -16.16 -11.34 9.83
CA LEU A 305 -16.47 -10.77 11.13
C LEU A 305 -16.42 -11.84 12.22
N ASN A 306 -16.27 -11.44 13.47
CA ASN A 306 -16.43 -12.37 14.58
C ASN A 306 -17.90 -12.68 14.87
N LYS A 307 -18.13 -13.75 15.65
CA LYS A 307 -19.49 -14.22 15.99
C LYS A 307 -20.33 -13.20 16.77
N GLU A 308 -19.70 -12.29 17.50
CA GLU A 308 -20.44 -11.26 18.26
C GLU A 308 -21.24 -10.32 17.36
N PHE A 309 -20.83 -10.16 16.09
CA PHE A 309 -21.63 -9.43 15.11
C PHE A 309 -23.07 -9.97 15.02
N ILE A 310 -23.25 -11.30 15.04
CA ILE A 310 -24.59 -11.91 15.02
C ILE A 310 -25.19 -11.93 16.42
N ASN A 311 -24.44 -12.39 17.43
CA ASN A 311 -24.99 -12.60 18.78
C ASN A 311 -25.56 -11.31 19.40
N GLU A 312 -24.95 -10.17 19.10
CA GLU A 312 -25.33 -8.88 19.66
C GLU A 312 -26.26 -8.08 18.73
N MET A 313 -26.51 -8.58 17.52
CA MET A 313 -27.47 -7.99 16.60
C MET A 313 -28.88 -8.26 17.11
N SER A 314 -29.49 -7.23 17.71
CA SER A 314 -30.88 -7.29 18.16
C SER A 314 -31.80 -6.72 17.08
N ALA A 315 -31.94 -7.46 15.98
CA ALA A 315 -32.69 -7.04 14.79
C ALA A 315 -33.65 -8.13 14.31
N GLY A 316 -34.87 -7.74 13.90
CA GLY A 316 -35.73 -8.61 13.09
C GLY A 316 -35.27 -8.66 11.63
N ALA A 317 -35.76 -9.63 10.85
CA ALA A 317 -35.32 -9.93 9.48
C ALA A 317 -35.14 -8.70 8.56
N ALA A 318 -36.10 -7.78 8.55
CA ALA A 318 -36.03 -6.58 7.70
C ALA A 318 -34.89 -5.64 8.09
N PHE A 319 -34.71 -5.43 9.39
CA PHE A 319 -33.66 -4.54 9.92
C PHE A 319 -32.27 -5.19 9.82
N GLU A 320 -32.18 -6.51 10.00
CA GLU A 320 -30.96 -7.28 9.72
C GLU A 320 -30.49 -7.07 8.28
N GLY A 321 -31.38 -7.16 7.30
CA GLY A 321 -31.05 -6.91 5.90
C GLY A 321 -30.43 -5.52 5.66
N LYS A 322 -30.89 -4.49 6.38
CA LYS A 322 -30.35 -3.13 6.28
C LYS A 322 -29.00 -2.96 6.97
N ILE A 323 -28.77 -3.64 8.10
CA ILE A 323 -27.45 -3.72 8.75
C ILE A 323 -26.44 -4.36 7.79
N LEU A 324 -26.79 -5.49 7.18
CA LEU A 324 -25.94 -6.15 6.20
C LEU A 324 -25.67 -5.26 4.99
N GLN A 325 -26.71 -4.62 4.42
CA GLN A 325 -26.53 -3.72 3.29
C GLN A 325 -25.63 -2.52 3.64
N SER A 326 -25.68 -2.03 4.88
CA SER A 326 -24.79 -0.96 5.36
C SER A 326 -23.32 -1.39 5.34
N ILE A 327 -23.01 -2.60 5.80
CA ILE A 327 -21.66 -3.19 5.74
C ILE A 327 -21.21 -3.34 4.29
N VAL A 328 -22.08 -3.93 3.47
CA VAL A 328 -21.81 -4.20 2.05
C VAL A 328 -21.51 -2.91 1.29
N ASN A 329 -22.30 -1.86 1.49
CA ASN A 329 -22.09 -0.56 0.87
C ASN A 329 -20.82 0.14 1.36
N THR A 330 -20.53 0.05 2.67
CA THR A 330 -19.34 0.67 3.27
C THR A 330 -18.07 0.03 2.71
N PHE A 331 -17.93 -1.29 2.80
CA PHE A 331 -16.70 -1.97 2.38
C PHE A 331 -16.61 -2.18 0.87
N GLY A 332 -17.73 -2.44 0.20
CA GLY A 332 -17.77 -2.46 -1.27
C GLY A 332 -17.41 -1.09 -1.85
N GLY A 333 -17.95 0.00 -1.28
CA GLY A 333 -17.60 1.37 -1.66
C GLY A 333 -16.13 1.72 -1.38
N TYR A 334 -15.60 1.34 -0.21
CA TYR A 334 -14.19 1.58 0.15
C TYR A 334 -13.21 0.91 -0.83
N TYR A 335 -13.53 -0.29 -1.30
CA TYR A 335 -12.71 -1.04 -2.26
C TYR A 335 -13.09 -0.84 -3.73
N GLN A 336 -14.15 -0.06 -4.01
CA GLN A 336 -14.72 0.12 -5.35
C GLN A 336 -15.09 -1.21 -6.03
N ALA A 337 -15.74 -2.09 -5.29
CA ALA A 337 -16.19 -3.41 -5.76
C ALA A 337 -17.72 -3.53 -5.66
N ASP A 338 -18.32 -4.25 -6.61
CA ASP A 338 -19.78 -4.40 -6.68
C ASP A 338 -20.33 -5.53 -5.79
N ARG A 339 -19.48 -6.46 -5.36
CA ARG A 339 -19.89 -7.62 -4.54
C ARG A 339 -19.02 -7.79 -3.32
N VAL A 340 -19.67 -8.20 -2.24
CA VAL A 340 -19.06 -8.45 -0.94
C VAL A 340 -19.41 -9.85 -0.46
N TYR A 341 -18.38 -10.65 -0.20
CA TYR A 341 -18.45 -11.96 0.43
C TYR A 341 -18.29 -11.76 1.93
N LEU A 342 -19.36 -11.99 2.67
CA LEU A 342 -19.39 -11.82 4.11
C LEU A 342 -19.42 -13.19 4.80
N THR A 343 -18.45 -13.42 5.68
CA THR A 343 -18.35 -14.61 6.52
C THR A 343 -18.30 -14.23 7.99
N ILE A 344 -18.61 -15.20 8.85
CA ILE A 344 -18.49 -15.10 10.30
C ILE A 344 -17.56 -16.21 10.76
N ASN A 345 -16.43 -15.88 11.37
CA ASN A 345 -15.39 -16.85 11.77
C ASN A 345 -15.03 -17.85 10.65
N ASN A 346 -14.89 -17.37 9.41
CA ASN A 346 -14.62 -18.11 8.18
C ASN A 346 -15.72 -19.09 7.72
N THR A 347 -16.93 -19.01 8.29
CA THR A 347 -18.10 -19.72 7.76
C THR A 347 -19.02 -18.75 7.00
N PRO A 348 -19.69 -19.17 5.92
CA PRO A 348 -20.68 -18.34 5.24
C PRO A 348 -21.67 -17.71 6.21
N TYR A 349 -22.11 -16.48 5.92
CA TYR A 349 -23.04 -15.78 6.79
C TYR A 349 -24.33 -16.58 6.99
N GLU A 350 -24.71 -16.78 8.26
CA GLU A 350 -25.93 -17.48 8.63
C GLU A 350 -26.48 -16.89 9.93
N SER A 351 -27.73 -16.45 9.90
CA SER A 351 -28.50 -15.95 11.04
C SER A 351 -29.87 -16.64 11.12
N GLY A 352 -30.74 -16.16 12.02
CA GLY A 352 -32.12 -16.62 12.11
C GLY A 352 -33.01 -16.24 10.90
N HIS A 353 -32.56 -15.35 10.02
CA HIS A 353 -33.38 -14.84 8.91
C HIS A 353 -32.71 -14.90 7.54
N ILE A 354 -31.37 -14.81 7.49
CA ILE A 354 -30.60 -14.76 6.24
C ILE A 354 -29.51 -15.82 6.31
N SER A 355 -29.38 -16.61 5.25
CA SER A 355 -28.32 -17.60 5.10
C SER A 355 -27.71 -17.45 3.71
N LYS A 356 -26.37 -17.55 3.65
CA LYS A 356 -25.58 -17.56 2.42
C LYS A 356 -24.90 -18.90 2.28
N GLN A 357 -24.94 -19.48 1.09
CA GLN A 357 -24.12 -20.63 0.76
C GLN A 357 -22.69 -20.20 0.45
N LYS A 358 -21.76 -21.17 0.45
CA LYS A 358 -20.37 -20.92 0.06
C LYS A 358 -20.32 -20.38 -1.37
N GLY A 359 -19.68 -19.23 -1.55
CA GLY A 359 -19.55 -18.57 -2.85
C GLY A 359 -20.73 -17.65 -3.19
N GLU A 360 -21.74 -17.54 -2.33
CA GLU A 360 -22.74 -16.49 -2.45
C GLU A 360 -22.23 -15.18 -1.85
N TYR A 361 -22.72 -14.09 -2.41
CA TYR A 361 -22.30 -12.73 -2.08
C TYR A 361 -23.51 -11.82 -1.86
N PHE A 362 -23.23 -10.64 -1.32
CA PHE A 362 -24.13 -9.50 -1.29
C PHE A 362 -23.71 -8.50 -2.37
N ILE A 363 -24.68 -7.75 -2.91
CA ILE A 363 -24.46 -6.76 -3.96
C ILE A 363 -24.44 -5.37 -3.32
N VAL A 364 -23.49 -4.55 -3.73
CA VAL A 364 -23.45 -3.13 -3.37
C VAL A 364 -24.64 -2.43 -4.00
N ASN A 365 -25.45 -1.78 -3.17
CA ASN A 365 -26.58 -0.99 -3.61
C ASN A 365 -26.67 0.27 -2.77
N THR A 366 -26.20 1.37 -3.35
CA THR A 366 -26.20 2.70 -2.71
C THR A 366 -27.34 3.58 -3.20
N GLU A 367 -28.25 3.04 -4.01
CA GLU A 367 -29.43 3.76 -4.49
C GLU A 367 -30.29 4.21 -3.31
N ASN A 368 -30.82 5.43 -3.40
CA ASN A 368 -31.66 6.05 -2.37
C ASN A 368 -30.99 6.28 -1.00
N ALA A 369 -29.68 6.06 -0.88
CA ALA A 369 -28.97 6.38 0.35
C ALA A 369 -28.87 7.89 0.56
N VAL A 370 -29.18 8.35 1.78
CA VAL A 370 -29.26 9.77 2.12
C VAL A 370 -28.04 10.20 2.93
N LYS A 371 -27.42 11.33 2.57
CA LYS A 371 -26.31 11.89 3.35
C LYS A 371 -26.83 12.40 4.70
N LEU A 372 -26.15 12.02 5.78
CA LEU A 372 -26.38 12.61 7.09
C LEU A 372 -25.78 14.02 7.17
N PRO A 373 -26.43 14.93 7.90
CA PRO A 373 -25.95 16.30 8.06
C PRO A 373 -24.56 16.41 8.70
#